data_AF-A0A1Q9UQJ6-F1
#
_entry.id   AF-A0A1Q9UQJ6-F1
#
_cell.length_a   1.000
_cell.length_b   1.000
_cell.length_c   1.000
_cell.angle_alpha   90.00
_cell.angle_beta   90.00
_cell.angle_gamma   90.00
#
_symmetry.space_group_name_H-M   'P 1'
#
loop_
_entity.id
_entity.type
_entity.pdbx_description
1 polymer ?
#
loop_
_entity_poly.entity_id
_entity_poly.type
_entity_poly.pdbx_seq_one_letter_code
_entity_poly.pdbx_strand_id
1 'polypeptide(L)'
;MSGTPRDDSDGREGRDGVGEADRPMLVLGEDLPDVEDTTIEELRAQEAALEQQRRELAEQAEQERDLARQRLASQRREVERELARRQREIDDAERRLVRTERRLRRQAARMGQEDRVPRVSTTRTTRSSNRLLAGPVR
;
A
#
# COMPACT_ATOMS: atom_id res chain seq x y z
N MET A 1 27.79 -50.79 40.12
CA MET A 1 26.94 -51.98 40.26
C MET A 1 26.38 -52.27 38.89
N SER A 2 26.91 -53.24 38.14
CA SER A 2 26.55 -54.69 38.19
C SER A 2 25.03 -54.85 37.99
N GLY A 3 24.49 -55.60 37.05
CA GLY A 3 24.99 -56.59 36.11
C GLY A 3 23.75 -57.09 35.33
N THR A 4 23.99 -57.81 34.25
CA THR A 4 23.01 -58.46 33.35
C THR A 4 21.95 -59.31 34.06
N PRO A 5 20.91 -59.72 33.32
CA PRO A 5 20.82 -61.15 33.06
C PRO A 5 20.81 -61.48 31.56
N ARG A 6 21.62 -62.48 31.21
CA ARG A 6 21.43 -63.32 30.02
C ARG A 6 20.28 -64.27 30.30
N ASP A 7 19.50 -64.58 29.27
CA ASP A 7 18.83 -65.87 29.21
C ASP A 7 19.24 -66.50 27.87
N ASP A 8 19.98 -67.60 28.00
CA ASP A 8 20.40 -68.47 26.93
C ASP A 8 19.34 -69.57 26.76
N SER A 9 19.37 -70.20 25.58
CA SER A 9 18.89 -71.55 25.26
C SER A 9 17.47 -71.76 24.70
N ASP A 10 17.51 -72.17 23.42
CA ASP A 10 16.92 -73.41 22.87
C ASP A 10 15.42 -73.48 22.57
N GLY A 11 15.13 -73.39 21.27
CA GLY A 11 13.86 -73.78 20.68
C GLY A 11 14.03 -74.19 19.22
N ARG A 12 14.47 -75.43 19.02
CA ARG A 12 14.58 -76.18 17.76
C ARG A 12 13.37 -76.05 16.80
N GLU A 13 13.75 -76.03 15.52
CA GLU A 13 13.21 -76.83 14.40
C GLU A 13 11.82 -76.53 13.79
N GLY A 14 11.87 -76.49 12.46
CA GLY A 14 10.73 -76.65 11.55
C GLY A 14 10.41 -75.37 10.80
N ARG A 15 10.33 -75.33 9.48
CA ARG A 15 10.39 -76.38 8.47
C ARG A 15 10.33 -75.64 7.13
N ASP A 16 11.17 -76.06 6.19
CA ASP A 16 10.93 -76.15 4.75
C ASP A 16 9.85 -75.24 4.14
N GLY A 17 10.26 -74.33 3.26
CA GLY A 17 9.31 -73.50 2.52
C GLY A 17 9.94 -72.82 1.31
N VAL A 18 10.25 -73.61 0.29
CA VAL A 18 10.61 -73.19 -1.07
C VAL A 18 9.69 -72.09 -1.59
N GLY A 19 10.26 -71.01 -2.13
CA GLY A 19 9.51 -69.91 -2.73
C GLY A 19 10.39 -68.94 -3.52
N GLU A 20 11.43 -69.45 -4.18
CA GLU A 20 12.18 -68.68 -5.19
C GLU A 20 11.50 -68.86 -6.54
N ALA A 21 10.29 -68.31 -6.64
CA ALA A 21 9.54 -68.10 -7.87
C ALA A 21 8.59 -66.91 -7.61
N ASP A 22 8.47 -66.01 -8.58
CA ASP A 22 7.67 -64.78 -8.54
C ASP A 22 8.26 -63.59 -7.76
N ARG A 23 9.47 -63.17 -8.16
CA ARG A 23 9.71 -61.71 -8.20
C ARG A 23 9.31 -61.24 -9.60
N PRO A 24 8.17 -60.55 -9.78
CA PRO A 24 7.88 -59.93 -11.06
C PRO A 24 9.01 -58.96 -11.39
N MET A 25 9.61 -59.09 -12.58
CA MET A 25 10.56 -58.11 -13.07
C MET A 25 9.88 -56.74 -13.04
N LEU A 26 10.47 -55.77 -12.36
CA LEU A 26 10.06 -54.36 -12.43
C LEU A 26 10.23 -53.88 -13.87
N VAL A 27 9.16 -53.94 -14.65
CA VAL A 27 9.00 -53.16 -15.88
C VAL A 27 7.98 -52.08 -15.57
N LEU A 28 8.46 -51.00 -14.98
CA LEU A 28 7.79 -49.71 -14.98
C LEU A 28 8.89 -48.71 -15.33
N GLY A 29 9.11 -48.52 -16.63
CA GLY A 29 9.43 -47.17 -17.07
C GLY A 29 8.33 -46.31 -16.48
N GLU A 30 8.73 -45.35 -15.65
CA GLU A 30 7.81 -44.35 -15.15
C GLU A 30 7.08 -43.80 -16.38
N ASP A 31 5.76 -43.97 -16.44
CA ASP A 31 4.86 -43.17 -17.27
C ASP A 31 5.03 -41.72 -16.77
N LEU A 32 6.18 -41.14 -17.08
CA LEU A 32 6.34 -39.72 -17.20
C LEU A 32 5.31 -39.35 -18.27
N PRO A 33 4.34 -38.49 -17.94
CA PRO A 33 3.36 -38.06 -18.93
C PRO A 33 4.14 -37.62 -20.16
N ASP A 34 3.77 -38.17 -21.32
CA ASP A 34 4.34 -37.81 -22.62
C ASP A 34 4.54 -36.30 -22.61
N VAL A 35 5.80 -35.87 -22.67
CA VAL A 35 6.15 -34.47 -22.77
C VAL A 35 5.45 -34.01 -24.04
N GLU A 36 4.34 -33.29 -23.87
CA GLU A 36 3.46 -32.96 -24.97
C GLU A 36 4.30 -32.39 -26.11
N ASP A 37 4.23 -33.08 -27.26
CA ASP A 37 4.80 -32.67 -28.55
C ASP A 37 4.13 -31.35 -28.99
N THR A 38 4.39 -30.27 -28.27
CA THR A 38 4.04 -28.93 -28.73
C THR A 38 4.95 -28.64 -29.91
N THR A 39 4.34 -28.49 -31.07
CA THR A 39 5.10 -28.16 -32.27
C THR A 39 5.74 -26.79 -32.08
N ILE A 40 6.90 -26.56 -32.69
CA ILE A 40 7.62 -25.26 -32.63
C ILE A 40 6.69 -24.11 -33.06
N GLU A 41 5.72 -24.39 -33.93
CA GLU A 41 4.72 -23.43 -34.39
C GLU A 41 3.71 -23.05 -33.29
N GLU A 42 3.25 -24.01 -32.48
CA GLU A 42 2.36 -23.77 -31.34
C GLU A 42 3.06 -22.98 -30.22
N LEU A 43 4.35 -23.25 -29.96
CA LEU A 43 5.14 -22.45 -29.02
C LEU A 43 5.27 -20.99 -29.48
N ARG A 44 5.54 -20.75 -30.77
CA ARG A 44 5.59 -19.39 -31.34
C ARG A 44 4.23 -18.69 -31.27
N ALA A 45 3.14 -19.40 -31.48
CA ALA A 45 1.80 -18.84 -31.35
C ALA A 45 1.49 -18.43 -29.90
N GLN A 46 1.90 -19.24 -28.92
CA GLN A 46 1.77 -18.92 -27.50
C GLN A 46 2.64 -17.73 -27.09
N GLU A 47 3.90 -17.67 -27.55
CA GLU A 47 4.78 -16.53 -27.31
C GLU A 47 4.21 -15.23 -27.89
N ALA A 48 3.67 -15.27 -29.11
CA ALA A 48 3.03 -14.12 -29.73
C ALA A 48 1.77 -13.66 -28.96
N ALA A 49 0.95 -14.61 -28.48
CA ALA A 49 -0.22 -14.29 -27.65
C ALA A 49 0.18 -13.67 -26.31
N LEU A 50 1.23 -14.18 -25.65
CA LEU A 50 1.76 -13.61 -24.42
C LEU A 50 2.35 -12.21 -24.64
N GLU A 51 3.01 -11.97 -25.77
CA GLU A 51 3.54 -10.65 -26.10
C GLU A 51 2.41 -9.63 -26.33
N GLN A 52 1.33 -10.03 -27.02
CA GLN A 52 0.14 -9.21 -27.19
C GLN A 52 -0.50 -8.88 -25.84
N GLN A 53 -0.72 -9.88 -24.99
CA GLN A 53 -1.26 -9.66 -23.64
C GLN A 53 -0.38 -8.73 -22.80
N ARG A 54 0.94 -8.85 -22.89
CA ARG A 54 1.87 -7.95 -22.20
C ARG A 54 1.75 -6.51 -22.68
N ARG A 55 1.59 -6.30 -23.99
CA ARG A 55 1.39 -4.96 -24.56
C ARG A 55 0.06 -4.37 -24.11
N GLU A 56 -1.02 -5.14 -24.18
CA GLU A 56 -2.35 -4.69 -23.73
C GLU A 56 -2.35 -4.32 -22.24
N LEU A 57 -1.74 -5.13 -21.38
CA LEU A 57 -1.61 -4.82 -19.95
C LEU A 57 -0.74 -3.59 -19.70
N ALA A 58 0.33 -3.40 -20.47
CA ALA A 58 1.17 -2.21 -20.37
C ALA A 58 0.39 -0.95 -20.77
N GLU A 59 -0.37 -0.99 -21.86
CA GLU A 59 -1.21 0.11 -22.31
C GLU A 59 -2.32 0.44 -21.29
N GLN A 60 -2.98 -0.57 -20.72
CA GLN A 60 -3.97 -0.37 -19.66
C GLN A 60 -3.33 0.27 -18.42
N ALA A 61 -2.16 -0.22 -17.99
CA ALA A 61 -1.45 0.35 -16.85
C ALA A 61 -1.02 1.81 -17.11
N GLU A 62 -0.61 2.16 -18.33
CA GLU A 62 -0.31 3.54 -18.70
C GLU A 62 -1.55 4.44 -18.65
N GLN A 63 -2.67 3.98 -19.23
CA GLN A 63 -3.94 4.70 -19.18
C GLN A 63 -4.42 4.93 -17.75
N GLU A 64 -4.35 3.91 -16.89
CA GLU A 64 -4.72 4.03 -15.48
C GLU A 64 -3.81 5.02 -14.74
N ARG A 65 -2.50 4.98 -15.00
CA ARG A 65 -1.54 5.94 -14.42
C ARG A 65 -1.86 7.36 -14.82
N ASP A 66 -2.19 7.59 -16.08
CA ASP A 66 -2.51 8.93 -16.57
C ASP A 66 -3.84 9.43 -16.02
N LEU A 67 -4.86 8.58 -15.93
CA LEU A 67 -6.12 8.92 -15.25
C LEU A 67 -5.89 9.22 -13.77
N ALA A 68 -5.08 8.43 -13.07
CA ALA A 68 -4.74 8.67 -11.68
C ALA A 68 -4.00 10.00 -11.50
N ARG A 69 -3.04 10.32 -12.37
CA ARG A 69 -2.32 11.61 -12.38
C ARG A 69 -3.26 12.78 -12.60
N GLN A 70 -4.20 12.67 -13.55
CA GLN A 70 -5.19 13.70 -13.83
C GLN A 70 -6.10 13.95 -12.64
N ARG A 71 -6.63 12.89 -12.01
CA ARG A 71 -7.45 12.97 -10.79
C ARG A 71 -6.70 13.61 -9.64
N LEU A 72 -5.44 13.24 -9.45
CA LEU A 72 -4.60 13.81 -8.40
C LEU A 72 -4.32 15.29 -8.65
N ALA A 73 -4.06 15.67 -9.90
CA ALA A 73 -3.87 17.08 -10.28
C ALA A 73 -5.15 17.91 -10.10
N SER A 74 -6.33 17.37 -10.43
CA SER A 74 -7.60 18.08 -10.21
C SER A 74 -7.89 18.27 -8.72
N GLN A 75 -7.72 17.21 -7.93
CA GLN A 75 -7.88 17.29 -6.47
C GLN A 75 -6.93 18.30 -5.83
N ARG A 76 -5.65 18.33 -6.24
CA ARG A 76 -4.69 19.35 -5.75
C ARG A 76 -5.17 20.76 -6.04
N ARG A 77 -5.64 21.03 -7.26
CA ARG A 77 -6.16 22.35 -7.64
C ARG A 77 -7.42 22.74 -6.85
N GLU A 78 -8.30 21.79 -6.57
CA GLU A 78 -9.49 22.01 -5.76
C GLU A 78 -9.13 22.36 -4.32
N VAL A 79 -8.24 21.57 -3.71
CA VAL A 79 -7.74 21.81 -2.35
C VAL A 79 -7.02 23.16 -2.25
N GLU A 80 -6.17 23.51 -3.20
CA GLU A 80 -5.51 24.82 -3.24
C GLU A 80 -6.51 25.99 -3.30
N ARG A 81 -7.57 25.85 -4.11
CA ARG A 81 -8.63 26.86 -4.20
C ARG A 81 -9.41 26.96 -2.89
N GLU A 82 -9.74 25.84 -2.26
CA GLU A 82 -10.43 25.84 -0.98
C GLU A 82 -9.56 26.48 0.11
N LEU A 83 -8.29 26.11 0.21
CA LEU A 83 -7.35 26.73 1.15
C LEU A 83 -7.25 28.25 0.95
N ALA A 84 -7.14 28.70 -0.30
CA ALA A 84 -7.11 30.13 -0.61
C ALA A 84 -8.42 30.84 -0.21
N ARG A 85 -9.57 30.19 -0.40
CA ARG A 85 -10.87 30.71 0.03
C ARG A 85 -10.96 30.79 1.56
N ARG A 86 -10.62 29.71 2.26
CA ARG A 86 -10.61 29.66 3.73
C ARG A 86 -9.70 30.72 4.33
N GLN A 87 -8.53 30.94 3.73
CA GLN A 87 -7.62 31.99 4.18
C GLN A 87 -8.26 33.38 4.06
N ARG A 88 -8.94 33.68 2.94
CA ARG A 88 -9.66 34.95 2.79
C ARG A 88 -10.79 35.09 3.80
N GLU A 89 -11.52 34.01 4.07
CA GLU A 89 -12.58 34.00 5.09
C GLU A 89 -12.01 34.31 6.49
N ILE A 90 -10.85 33.74 6.83
CA ILE A 90 -10.12 34.03 8.07
C ILE A 90 -9.68 35.50 8.10
N ASP A 91 -9.02 35.98 7.06
CA ASP A 91 -8.52 37.37 6.98
C ASP A 91 -9.69 38.38 7.13
N ASP A 92 -10.83 38.10 6.52
CA ASP A 92 -12.02 38.94 6.62
C ASP A 92 -12.65 38.87 8.03
N ALA A 93 -12.70 37.69 8.64
CA ALA A 93 -13.15 37.52 10.01
C ALA A 93 -12.25 38.28 11.00
N GLU A 94 -10.93 38.18 10.85
CA GLU A 94 -9.95 38.94 11.65
C GLU A 94 -10.16 40.45 11.51
N ARG A 95 -10.33 40.95 10.27
CA ARG A 95 -10.61 42.37 10.01
C ARG A 95 -11.91 42.81 10.69
N ARG A 96 -12.95 41.98 10.67
CA ARG A 96 -14.22 42.26 11.35
C ARG A 96 -14.01 42.31 12.86
N LEU A 97 -13.31 41.34 13.45
CA LEU A 97 -13.01 41.30 14.88
C LEU A 97 -12.24 42.53 15.35
N VAL A 98 -11.22 42.97 14.62
CA VAL A 98 -10.48 44.20 14.95
C VAL A 98 -11.36 45.44 14.87
N ARG A 99 -12.24 45.51 13.87
CA ARG A 99 -13.18 46.64 13.73
C ARG A 99 -14.19 46.66 14.88
N THR A 100 -14.76 45.52 15.24
CA THR A 100 -15.72 45.43 16.35
C THR A 100 -15.04 45.73 17.68
N GLU A 101 -13.83 45.22 17.92
CA GLU A 101 -13.02 45.54 19.10
C GLU A 101 -12.81 47.05 19.23
N ARG A 102 -12.32 47.70 18.16
CA ARG A 102 -12.10 49.16 18.16
C ARG A 102 -13.38 49.93 18.43
N ARG A 103 -14.52 49.48 17.88
CA ARG A 103 -15.82 50.11 18.12
C ARG A 103 -16.25 49.96 19.58
N LEU A 104 -16.14 48.74 20.13
CA LEU A 104 -16.49 48.46 21.52
C LEU A 104 -15.60 49.23 22.49
N ARG A 105 -14.30 49.34 22.21
CA ARG A 105 -13.39 50.18 23.01
C ARG A 105 -13.79 51.64 23.04
N ARG A 106 -14.09 52.24 21.90
CA ARG A 106 -14.56 53.64 21.86
C ARG A 106 -15.84 53.83 22.67
N GLN A 107 -16.75 52.85 22.64
CA GLN A 107 -17.96 52.87 23.44
C GLN A 107 -17.64 52.72 24.94
N ALA A 108 -16.77 51.78 25.31
CA ALA A 108 -16.37 51.54 26.68
C ALA A 108 -15.58 52.73 27.27
N ALA A 109 -14.73 53.39 26.48
CA ALA A 109 -13.99 54.59 26.88
C ALA A 109 -14.94 55.73 27.27
N ARG A 110 -16.05 55.90 26.54
CA ARG A 110 -17.11 56.89 26.90
C ARG A 110 -17.79 56.58 28.23
N MET A 111 -17.75 55.33 28.68
CA MET A 111 -18.30 54.89 29.97
C MET A 111 -17.23 54.71 31.05
N GLY A 112 -15.96 55.03 30.76
CA GLY A 112 -14.84 54.82 31.69
C GLY A 112 -14.49 53.34 31.93
N GLN A 113 -14.86 52.43 31.03
CA GLN A 113 -14.70 50.97 31.17
C GLN A 113 -13.79 50.35 30.09
N GLU A 114 -12.85 51.11 29.55
CA GLU A 114 -12.02 50.68 28.41
C GLU A 114 -11.26 49.36 28.66
N ASP A 115 -10.76 49.17 29.88
CA ASP A 115 -9.99 47.98 30.27
C ASP A 115 -10.82 46.68 30.30
N ARG A 116 -12.15 46.78 30.29
CA ARG A 116 -13.04 45.61 30.23
C ARG A 116 -13.13 45.01 28.82
N VAL A 117 -12.63 45.70 27.79
CA VAL A 117 -12.69 45.22 26.40
C VAL A 117 -11.38 44.49 26.04
N PRO A 118 -11.42 43.16 25.81
CA PRO A 118 -10.22 42.38 25.49
C PRO A 118 -9.59 42.80 24.15
N ARG A 119 -8.26 42.66 24.04
CA ARG A 119 -7.51 42.88 22.80
C ARG A 119 -7.66 41.68 21.87
N VAL A 120 -7.97 41.90 20.60
CA VAL A 120 -7.88 40.85 19.59
C VAL A 120 -6.44 40.83 19.08
N SER A 121 -5.71 39.74 19.32
CA SER A 121 -4.45 39.48 18.63
C SER A 121 -4.75 39.04 17.20
N THR A 122 -4.20 39.75 16.23
CA THR A 122 -4.26 39.29 14.83
C THR A 122 -3.05 38.42 14.54
N THR A 123 -3.29 37.21 14.06
CA THR A 123 -2.24 36.36 13.52
C THR A 123 -1.88 36.91 12.15
N ARG A 124 -0.94 37.86 12.11
CA ARG A 124 -0.36 38.31 10.86
C ARG A 124 0.54 37.18 10.34
N THR A 125 -0.06 36.17 9.73
CA THR A 125 0.66 35.10 9.05
C THR A 125 1.42 35.74 7.91
N THR A 126 2.68 36.10 8.17
CA THR A 126 3.53 36.67 7.13
C THR A 126 3.65 35.64 6.02
N ARG A 127 3.61 36.09 4.78
CA ARG A 127 3.76 35.24 3.59
C ARG A 127 5.01 34.35 3.61
N SER A 128 5.97 34.64 4.51
CA SER A 128 7.17 33.83 4.74
C SER A 128 6.89 32.49 5.43
N SER A 129 5.85 32.40 6.27
CA SER A 129 5.53 31.19 7.05
C SER A 129 5.07 30.02 6.17
N ASN A 130 4.35 30.31 5.07
CA ASN A 130 3.90 29.28 4.13
C ASN A 130 5.03 28.73 3.25
N ARG A 131 6.14 29.48 3.08
CA ARG A 131 7.30 29.00 2.30
C ARG A 131 8.04 27.86 3.01
N LEU A 132 7.92 27.75 4.33
CA LEU A 132 8.50 26.67 5.13
C LEU A 132 7.67 25.37 5.10
N LEU A 133 6.38 25.47 4.76
CA LEU A 133 5.47 24.33 4.62
C LEU A 133 5.42 23.77 3.20
N ALA A 134 5.80 24.58 2.20
CA ALA A 134 6.10 24.11 0.85
C ALA A 134 7.48 23.45 0.87
N GLY A 135 7.55 22.16 1.23
CA GLY A 135 8.77 21.36 1.18
C GLY A 135 9.47 21.46 -0.18
N PRO A 136 10.79 21.17 -0.26
CA PRO A 136 11.54 21.34 -1.49
C PRO A 136 10.91 20.49 -2.58
N VAL A 137 10.43 21.16 -3.64
CA VAL A 137 10.06 20.51 -4.90
C VAL A 137 11.36 19.96 -5.47
N ARG A 138 11.61 18.67 -5.29
CA ARG A 138 12.66 17.90 -5.96
C ARG A 138 12.09 17.22 -7.19
#